data_AF-A0AAD9ATH9-F1
#
_entry.id   AF-A0AAD9ATH9-F1
#
_cell.length_a   1.000
_cell.length_b   1.000
_cell.length_c   1.000
_cell.angle_alpha   90.00
_cell.angle_beta   90.00
_cell.angle_gamma   90.00
#
_symmetry.space_group_name_H-M   'P 1'
#
loop_
_entity.id
_entity.type
_entity.pdbx_description
1 polymer ?
#
loop_
_entity_poly.entity_id
_entity_poly.type
_entity_poly.pdbx_seq_one_letter_code
_entity_poly.pdbx_strand_id
1 'polypeptide(L)'
;MLFSPLFVSIAFAALIVFYLARCIASPLWKLPGPFWSRITPLALRWNEFNATRTLYVHSLHLKYGPVVRIAPNEVSFTSYEAVKEIYGSLGSGYDKSSFYNLFRVFKRRTMFSTLEKGDHAKRKRIIADRYANSNVVKPTALSGIEKRAKEFVRQCGEHTKTSMDVYISLHAYACDCITHHLFHPYGTNSLQKKEDLDMMHQVTSDDSLRSKLIPSCLSAVMLTDQAASSSTTILSSINTSRSFWIFFLIRAPHLWPKTSSSAPPRRSIPHRSLS
;
A
#
# COMPACT_ATOMS: atom_id res chain seq x y z
N MET A 1 -21.85 -9.46 41.27
CA MET A 1 -21.39 -8.11 41.69
C MET A 1 -20.43 -7.44 40.68
N LEU A 2 -19.80 -8.15 39.74
CA LEU A 2 -18.88 -7.57 38.74
C LEU A 2 -19.56 -6.81 37.57
N PHE A 3 -20.89 -6.87 37.44
CA PHE A 3 -21.65 -6.25 36.34
C PHE A 3 -22.58 -5.11 36.80
N SER A 4 -22.30 -4.49 37.95
CA SER A 4 -23.02 -3.26 38.32
C SER A 4 -22.73 -2.19 37.26
N PRO A 5 -23.75 -1.46 36.74
CA PRO A 5 -23.56 -0.45 35.70
C PRO A 5 -22.58 0.65 36.12
N LEU A 6 -22.43 0.90 37.42
CA LEU A 6 -21.45 1.82 37.98
C LEU A 6 -20.01 1.33 37.79
N PHE A 7 -19.75 0.03 38.00
CA PHE A 7 -18.42 -0.55 37.83
C PHE A 7 -18.00 -0.52 36.35
N VAL A 8 -18.93 -0.83 35.44
CA VAL A 8 -18.70 -0.73 33.99
C VAL A 8 -18.41 0.71 33.57
N SER A 9 -19.15 1.68 34.10
CA SER A 9 -18.95 3.11 33.79
C SER A 9 -17.60 3.63 34.30
N ILE A 10 -17.20 3.24 35.52
CA ILE A 10 -15.90 3.61 36.09
C ILE A 10 -14.76 2.97 35.30
N ALA A 11 -14.86 1.68 34.97
CA ALA A 11 -13.87 0.99 34.16
C ALA A 11 -13.72 1.63 32.77
N PHE A 12 -14.83 1.98 32.12
CA PHE A 12 -14.83 2.67 30.84
C PHE A 12 -14.18 4.07 30.92
N ALA A 13 -14.51 4.85 31.95
CA ALA A 13 -13.88 6.15 32.19
C ALA A 13 -12.37 6.01 32.42
N ALA A 14 -11.93 5.03 33.22
CA ALA A 14 -10.53 4.75 33.45
C ALA A 14 -9.78 4.37 32.16
N LEU A 15 -10.40 3.56 31.29
CA LEU A 15 -9.83 3.20 29.98
C LEU A 15 -9.69 4.41 29.06
N ILE A 16 -10.69 5.31 29.04
CA ILE A 16 -10.61 6.57 28.26
C ILE A 16 -9.47 7.45 28.76
N VAL A 17 -9.39 7.67 30.08
CA VAL A 17 -8.32 8.49 30.68
C VAL A 17 -6.95 7.90 30.37
N PHE A 18 -6.81 6.57 30.51
CA PHE A 18 -5.57 5.87 30.18
C PHE A 18 -5.21 6.01 28.69
N TYR A 19 -6.18 5.87 27.79
CA TYR A 19 -5.97 6.04 26.35
C TYR A 19 -5.50 7.46 26.02
N LEU A 20 -6.20 8.48 26.53
CA LEU A 20 -5.83 9.88 26.32
C LEU A 20 -4.45 10.20 26.89
N ALA A 21 -4.13 9.68 28.08
CA ALA A 21 -2.80 9.82 28.67
C ALA A 21 -1.71 9.25 27.76
N ARG A 22 -1.93 8.06 27.15
CA ARG A 22 -0.99 7.48 26.18
C ARG A 22 -0.86 8.33 24.91
N CYS A 23 -1.96 8.90 24.41
CA CYS A 23 -1.93 9.79 23.24
C CYS A 23 -1.11 11.04 23.51
N ILE A 24 -1.28 11.67 24.68
CA ILE A 24 -0.57 12.89 25.07
C ILE A 24 0.90 12.61 25.38
N ALA A 25 1.20 11.47 26.03
CA ALA A 25 2.57 11.04 26.32
C ALA A 25 3.35 10.59 25.07
N SER A 26 2.67 10.42 23.93
CA SER A 26 3.33 10.03 22.68
C SER A 26 4.30 11.10 22.19
N PRO A 27 5.53 10.73 21.77
CA PRO A 27 6.48 11.69 21.19
C PRO A 27 5.93 12.35 19.92
N LEU A 28 4.92 11.74 19.28
CA LEU A 28 4.24 12.27 18.10
C LEU A 28 3.28 13.43 18.40
N TRP A 29 3.02 13.78 19.67
CA TRP A 29 2.13 14.88 20.03
C TRP A 29 2.62 16.25 19.54
N LYS A 30 3.94 16.41 19.42
CA LYS A 30 4.59 17.65 18.98
C LYS A 30 4.47 17.90 17.47
N LEU A 31 4.10 16.89 16.70
CA LEU A 31 4.02 17.01 15.25
C LEU A 31 2.78 17.83 14.83
N PRO A 32 2.91 18.67 13.80
CA PRO A 32 1.80 19.49 13.33
C PRO A 32 0.76 18.59 12.63
N GLY A 33 -0.51 19.01 12.68
CA GLY A 33 -1.64 18.29 12.12
C GLY A 33 -2.95 18.62 12.84
N PRO A 34 -4.09 18.11 12.33
CA PRO A 34 -5.39 18.33 12.95
C PRO A 34 -5.42 17.81 14.40
N PHE A 35 -6.17 18.48 15.27
CA PHE A 35 -6.35 18.07 16.67
C PHE A 35 -6.85 16.62 16.77
N TRP A 36 -7.85 16.27 15.96
CA TRP A 36 -8.43 14.92 15.92
C TRP A 36 -7.41 13.84 15.55
N SER A 37 -6.46 14.12 14.65
CA SER A 37 -5.40 13.18 14.26
C SER A 37 -4.45 12.81 15.40
N ARG A 38 -4.45 13.56 16.50
CA ARG A 38 -3.68 13.23 17.71
C ARG A 38 -4.35 12.19 18.59
N ILE A 39 -5.68 12.13 18.55
CA ILE A 39 -6.52 11.34 19.45
C ILE A 39 -7.14 10.15 18.73
N THR A 40 -7.56 10.29 17.47
CA THR A 40 -8.29 9.26 16.74
C THR A 40 -7.89 9.15 15.27
N PRO A 41 -7.84 7.93 14.69
CA PRO A 41 -7.64 7.72 13.26
C PRO A 41 -8.91 7.93 12.42
N LEU A 42 -10.05 8.25 13.04
CA LEU A 42 -11.36 8.19 12.40
C LEU A 42 -11.48 9.07 11.14
N ALA A 43 -10.97 10.31 11.19
CA ALA A 43 -11.00 11.21 10.04
C ALA A 43 -10.23 10.63 8.84
N LEU A 44 -9.09 10.01 9.08
CA LEU A 44 -8.29 9.38 8.03
C LEU A 44 -9.00 8.16 7.44
N ARG A 45 -9.59 7.31 8.30
CA ARG A 45 -10.37 6.14 7.87
C ARG A 45 -11.62 6.51 7.09
N TRP A 46 -12.29 7.59 7.47
CA TRP A 46 -13.44 8.11 6.74
C TRP A 46 -13.07 8.50 5.30
N ASN A 47 -11.97 9.24 5.13
CA ASN A 47 -11.47 9.60 3.81
C ASN A 47 -10.96 8.37 3.03
N GLU A 48 -10.44 7.35 3.71
CA GLU A 48 -10.05 6.08 3.09
C GLU A 48 -11.26 5.29 2.58
N PHE A 49 -12.35 5.23 3.35
CA PHE A 49 -13.61 4.62 2.93
C PHE A 49 -14.26 5.34 1.74
N ASN A 50 -14.06 6.65 1.64
CA ASN A 50 -14.58 7.51 0.57
C ASN A 50 -13.59 7.70 -0.59
N ALA A 51 -12.51 6.93 -0.67
CA ALA A 51 -11.51 7.05 -1.75
C ALA A 51 -10.83 8.41 -1.91
N THR A 52 -10.80 9.19 -0.84
CA THR A 52 -10.32 10.58 -0.82
C THR A 52 -9.12 10.77 0.10
N ARG A 53 -8.54 9.68 0.64
CA ARG A 53 -7.36 9.69 1.52
C ARG A 53 -6.22 10.54 0.97
N THR A 54 -5.87 10.38 -0.30
CA THR A 54 -4.75 11.10 -0.91
C THR A 54 -5.01 12.60 -0.97
N LEU A 55 -6.23 13.01 -1.36
CA LEU A 55 -6.63 14.42 -1.39
C LEU A 55 -6.63 15.03 0.02
N TYR A 56 -7.16 14.29 0.99
CA TYR A 56 -7.14 14.70 2.40
C TYR A 56 -5.71 14.90 2.90
N VAL A 57 -4.83 13.91 2.76
CA VAL A 57 -3.43 14.00 3.20
C VAL A 57 -2.68 15.12 2.47
N HIS A 58 -2.92 15.29 1.17
CA HIS A 58 -2.35 16.40 0.41
C HIS A 58 -2.78 17.76 0.97
N SER A 59 -4.08 17.95 1.24
CA SER A 59 -4.60 19.20 1.84
C SER A 59 -3.97 19.49 3.21
N LEU A 60 -3.68 18.44 3.98
CA LEU A 60 -2.99 18.58 5.26
C LEU A 60 -1.54 19.05 5.06
N HIS A 61 -0.83 18.50 4.08
CA HIS A 61 0.53 18.95 3.76
C HIS A 61 0.58 20.41 3.27
N LEU A 62 -0.43 20.84 2.49
CA LEU A 62 -0.54 22.25 2.10
C LEU A 62 -0.72 23.18 3.31
N LYS A 63 -1.42 22.73 4.35
CA LYS A 63 -1.73 23.53 5.54
C LYS A 63 -0.65 23.49 6.62
N TYR A 64 -0.07 22.32 6.88
CA TYR A 64 0.81 22.07 8.03
C TYR A 64 2.28 21.86 7.64
N GLY A 65 2.58 21.79 6.34
CA GLY A 65 3.95 21.68 5.83
C GLY A 65 4.38 20.23 5.55
N PRO A 66 5.70 19.98 5.47
CA PRO A 66 6.25 18.74 4.91
C PRO A 66 6.14 17.51 5.81
N VAL A 67 5.85 17.68 7.09
CA VAL A 67 5.68 16.59 8.06
C VAL A 67 4.34 16.80 8.73
N VAL A 68 3.42 15.83 8.63
CA VAL A 68 2.08 15.97 9.21
C VAL A 68 1.63 14.69 9.88
N ARG A 69 1.11 14.82 11.11
CA ARG A 69 0.46 13.70 11.80
C ARG A 69 -0.96 13.50 11.25
N ILE A 70 -1.22 12.32 10.71
CA ILE A 70 -2.49 11.99 10.07
C ILE A 70 -3.37 11.07 10.93
N ALA A 71 -2.75 10.30 11.83
CA ALA A 71 -3.42 9.49 12.86
C ALA A 71 -2.57 9.40 14.14
N PRO A 72 -3.08 8.85 15.26
CA PRO A 72 -2.36 8.84 16.52
C PRO A 72 -0.98 8.17 16.43
N ASN A 73 -0.84 7.15 15.57
CA ASN A 73 0.41 6.43 15.35
C ASN A 73 0.90 6.50 13.88
N GLU A 74 0.40 7.47 13.09
CA GLU A 74 0.77 7.62 11.67
C GLU A 74 1.18 9.05 11.36
N VAL A 75 2.32 9.17 10.68
CA VAL A 75 2.89 10.44 10.22
C VAL A 75 3.13 10.32 8.72
N SER A 76 2.79 11.38 7.99
CA SER A 76 3.05 11.52 6.58
C SER A 76 4.17 12.53 6.35
N PHE A 77 5.00 12.25 5.36
CA PHE A 77 6.19 13.02 5.02
C PHE A 77 6.22 13.30 3.52
N THR A 78 6.60 14.51 3.14
CA THR A 78 6.81 14.90 1.73
C THR A 78 8.22 15.40 1.43
N SER A 79 9.12 15.41 2.42
CA SER A 79 10.51 15.83 2.21
C SER A 79 11.35 14.75 1.53
N TYR A 80 12.27 15.17 0.66
CA TYR A 80 13.21 14.26 -0.03
C TYR A 80 14.05 13.44 0.96
N GLU A 81 14.53 14.07 2.04
CA GLU A 81 15.32 13.40 3.07
C GLU A 81 14.53 12.27 3.75
N ALA A 82 13.25 12.51 4.08
CA ALA A 82 12.41 11.47 4.65
C ALA A 82 12.13 10.34 3.65
N VAL A 83 11.85 10.66 2.38
CA VAL A 83 11.68 9.65 1.32
C VAL A 83 12.94 8.79 1.18
N LYS A 84 14.12 9.42 1.20
CA LYS A 84 15.41 8.72 1.13
C LYS A 84 15.66 7.87 2.38
N GLU A 85 15.33 8.35 3.57
CA GLU A 85 15.49 7.60 4.82
C GLU A 85 14.53 6.39 4.88
N ILE A 86 13.27 6.60 4.51
CA ILE A 86 12.18 5.62 4.59
C ILE A 86 12.28 4.57 3.49
N TYR A 87 12.65 4.95 2.26
CA TYR A 87 12.69 4.05 1.10
C TYR A 87 14.09 3.76 0.56
N GLY A 88 15.14 4.37 1.14
CA GLY A 88 16.51 4.26 0.68
C GLY A 88 17.08 2.85 0.67
N SER A 89 17.93 2.61 -0.33
CA SER A 89 18.49 1.31 -0.73
C SER A 89 19.50 0.70 0.26
N LEU A 90 19.98 1.47 1.25
CA LEU A 90 20.75 0.95 2.39
C LEU A 90 19.86 0.31 3.47
N GLY A 91 18.59 0.11 3.15
CA GLY A 91 17.68 -0.64 3.97
C GLY A 91 17.28 0.16 5.18
N SER A 92 16.35 1.10 4.97
CA SER A 92 15.57 1.65 6.06
C SER A 92 15.16 0.52 7.02
N GLY A 93 15.43 0.68 8.30
CA GLY A 93 15.20 -0.36 9.32
C GLY A 93 13.72 -0.59 9.61
N TYR A 94 12.84 -0.22 8.68
CA TYR A 94 11.42 -0.10 8.90
C TYR A 94 10.68 -1.28 8.27
N ASP A 95 9.91 -1.98 9.09
CA ASP A 95 8.97 -2.99 8.61
C ASP A 95 7.67 -2.35 8.12
N LYS A 96 7.02 -3.03 7.18
CA LYS A 96 5.71 -2.63 6.70
C LYS A 96 4.67 -2.77 7.81
N SER A 97 3.71 -1.86 7.84
CA SER A 97 2.59 -1.91 8.77
C SER A 97 1.67 -3.12 8.53
N SER A 98 0.94 -3.53 9.57
CA SER A 98 -0.13 -4.54 9.48
C SER A 98 -1.23 -4.19 8.47
N PHE A 99 -1.30 -2.94 8.01
CA PHE A 99 -2.07 -2.51 6.85
C PHE A 99 -1.93 -3.46 5.65
N TYR A 100 -0.72 -3.97 5.41
CA TYR A 100 -0.47 -4.88 4.29
C TYR A 100 -1.16 -6.25 4.41
N ASN A 101 -1.75 -6.57 5.57
CA ASN A 101 -2.58 -7.76 5.74
C ASN A 101 -3.83 -7.73 4.83
N LEU A 102 -4.29 -6.54 4.42
CA LEU A 102 -5.38 -6.37 3.45
C LEU A 102 -5.07 -7.00 2.08
N PHE A 103 -3.78 -7.12 1.74
CA PHE A 103 -3.31 -7.69 0.48
C PHE A 103 -2.88 -9.16 0.58
N ARG A 104 -3.39 -9.88 1.60
CA ARG A 104 -3.25 -11.33 1.65
C ARG A 104 -4.18 -11.96 0.63
N VAL A 105 -3.64 -12.91 -0.14
CA VAL A 105 -4.39 -13.64 -1.16
C VAL A 105 -4.43 -15.11 -0.72
N PHE A 106 -5.62 -15.73 -0.75
CA PHE A 106 -5.84 -17.10 -0.25
C PHE A 106 -5.28 -17.35 1.15
N LYS A 107 -5.46 -16.38 2.07
CA LYS A 107 -4.91 -16.39 3.44
C LYS A 107 -3.37 -16.50 3.50
N ARG A 108 -2.64 -16.31 2.40
CA ARG A 108 -1.18 -16.33 2.33
C ARG A 108 -0.62 -14.93 2.09
N ARG A 109 0.59 -14.68 2.61
CA ARG A 109 1.34 -13.46 2.33
C ARG A 109 2.05 -13.61 0.99
N THR A 110 1.86 -12.63 0.12
CA THR A 110 2.62 -12.45 -1.12
C THR A 110 3.93 -11.74 -0.81
N MET A 111 4.83 -11.62 -1.78
CA MET A 111 6.02 -10.77 -1.63
C MET A 111 5.62 -9.34 -1.23
N PHE A 112 4.59 -8.80 -1.87
CA PHE A 112 4.07 -7.46 -1.59
C PHE A 112 3.60 -7.30 -0.13
N SER A 113 2.85 -8.28 0.41
CA SER A 113 2.28 -8.24 1.77
C SER A 113 3.15 -8.85 2.88
N THR A 114 4.40 -9.21 2.58
CA THR A 114 5.37 -9.66 3.59
C THR A 114 5.82 -8.46 4.42
N LEU A 115 5.62 -8.52 5.75
CA LEU A 115 5.87 -7.38 6.64
C LEU A 115 7.34 -7.23 6.98
N GLU A 116 7.94 -8.32 7.43
CA GLU A 116 9.31 -8.35 7.91
C GLU A 116 10.29 -8.27 6.75
N LYS A 117 11.25 -7.36 6.89
CA LYS A 117 12.25 -7.09 5.86
C LYS A 117 13.13 -8.30 5.54
N GLY A 118 13.49 -9.12 6.55
CA GLY A 118 14.32 -10.31 6.37
C GLY A 118 13.64 -11.35 5.46
N ASP A 119 12.40 -11.69 5.79
CA ASP A 119 11.57 -12.59 4.99
C ASP A 119 11.30 -12.05 3.59
N HIS A 120 11.02 -10.74 3.50
CA HIS A 120 10.84 -10.06 2.22
C HIS A 120 12.10 -10.16 1.36
N ALA A 121 13.29 -9.92 1.93
CA ALA A 121 14.57 -10.03 1.23
C ALA A 121 14.86 -11.46 0.76
N LYS A 122 14.56 -12.47 1.59
CA LYS A 122 14.68 -13.89 1.22
C LYS A 122 13.79 -14.22 0.02
N ARG A 123 12.50 -13.83 0.06
CA ARG A 123 11.54 -14.03 -1.05
C ARG A 123 11.96 -13.30 -2.32
N LYS A 124 12.40 -12.04 -2.18
CA LYS A 124 12.91 -11.23 -3.30
C LYS A 124 14.07 -11.92 -4.00
N ARG A 125 15.04 -12.42 -3.23
CA ARG A 125 16.23 -13.10 -3.78
C ARG A 125 15.87 -14.31 -4.66
N ILE A 126 14.83 -15.06 -4.31
CA ILE A 126 14.40 -16.25 -5.06
C ILE A 126 13.95 -15.91 -6.49
N ILE A 127 13.25 -14.79 -6.70
CA ILE A 127 12.72 -14.43 -8.02
C ILE A 127 13.53 -13.35 -8.74
N ALA A 128 14.45 -12.67 -8.05
CA ALA A 128 15.17 -11.52 -8.58
C ALA A 128 15.94 -11.85 -9.86
N ASP A 129 16.50 -13.06 -9.97
CA ASP A 129 17.20 -13.52 -11.17
C ASP A 129 16.30 -13.42 -12.41
N ARG A 130 15.04 -13.86 -12.34
CA ARG A 130 14.10 -13.83 -13.48
C ARG A 130 13.87 -12.42 -14.03
N TYR A 131 13.98 -11.40 -13.19
CA TYR A 131 13.81 -10.00 -13.57
C TYR A 131 15.14 -9.28 -13.82
N ALA A 132 16.28 -9.97 -13.79
CA ALA A 132 17.55 -9.38 -14.19
C ALA A 132 17.49 -8.99 -15.68
N ASN A 133 18.10 -7.85 -16.04
CA ASN A 133 18.11 -7.37 -17.42
C ASN A 133 18.59 -8.44 -18.40
N SER A 134 19.60 -9.22 -18.03
CA SER A 134 20.12 -10.34 -18.84
C SER A 134 19.09 -11.42 -19.15
N ASN A 135 18.07 -11.61 -18.31
CA ASN A 135 16.98 -12.55 -18.53
C ASN A 135 15.82 -11.91 -19.30
N VAL A 136 15.52 -10.63 -19.06
CA VAL A 136 14.44 -9.91 -19.76
C VAL A 136 14.76 -9.69 -21.24
N VAL A 137 16.02 -9.42 -21.59
CA VAL A 137 16.44 -9.16 -22.98
C VAL A 137 16.70 -10.43 -23.80
N LYS A 138 16.40 -11.62 -23.27
CA LYS A 138 16.58 -12.87 -24.01
C LYS A 138 15.65 -12.90 -25.24
N PRO A 139 16.10 -13.47 -26.38
CA PRO A 139 15.27 -13.56 -27.58
C PRO A 139 13.91 -14.23 -27.35
N THR A 140 13.84 -15.22 -26.47
CA THR A 140 12.59 -15.92 -26.10
C THR A 140 11.59 -15.01 -25.40
N ALA A 141 12.04 -14.13 -24.51
CA ALA A 141 11.19 -13.16 -23.83
C ALA A 141 10.78 -12.03 -24.78
N LEU A 142 11.74 -11.45 -25.50
CA LEU A 142 11.52 -10.32 -26.41
C LEU A 142 10.58 -10.66 -27.57
N SER A 143 10.79 -11.80 -28.25
CA SER A 143 9.90 -12.24 -29.34
C SER A 143 8.47 -12.42 -28.86
N GLY A 144 8.29 -12.88 -27.63
CA GLY A 144 6.99 -12.97 -27.00
C GLY A 144 6.34 -11.62 -26.77
N ILE A 145 7.07 -10.67 -26.20
CA ILE A 145 6.58 -9.31 -25.95
C ILE A 145 6.21 -8.64 -27.28
N GLU A 146 7.08 -8.74 -28.29
CA GLU A 146 6.84 -8.18 -29.63
C GLU A 146 5.56 -8.76 -30.25
N LYS A 147 5.35 -10.07 -30.15
CA LYS A 147 4.14 -10.72 -30.65
C LYS A 147 2.87 -10.17 -29.99
N ARG A 148 2.85 -9.98 -28.67
CA ARG A 148 1.69 -9.42 -27.97
C ARG A 148 1.50 -7.94 -28.26
N ALA A 149 2.59 -7.18 -28.44
CA ALA A 149 2.51 -5.78 -28.84
C ALA A 149 1.87 -5.62 -30.22
N LYS A 150 2.27 -6.45 -31.19
CA LYS A 150 1.63 -6.51 -32.52
C LYS A 150 0.16 -6.87 -32.43
N GLU A 151 -0.19 -7.85 -31.59
CA GLU A 151 -1.57 -8.26 -31.37
C GLU A 151 -2.42 -7.14 -30.77
N PHE A 152 -1.91 -6.43 -29.76
CA PHE A 152 -2.59 -5.29 -29.16
C PHE A 152 -2.85 -4.18 -30.21
N VAL A 153 -1.84 -3.83 -31.02
CA VAL A 153 -1.98 -2.83 -32.10
C VAL A 153 -2.99 -3.28 -33.15
N ARG A 154 -2.98 -4.57 -33.52
CA ARG A 154 -3.96 -5.15 -34.44
C ARG A 154 -5.38 -4.94 -33.93
N GLN A 155 -5.65 -5.22 -32.66
CA GLN A 155 -6.98 -5.02 -32.06
C GLN A 155 -7.38 -3.55 -32.04
N CYS A 156 -6.46 -2.62 -31.76
CA CYS A 156 -6.74 -1.20 -31.87
C CYS A 156 -7.12 -0.79 -33.30
N GLY A 157 -6.49 -1.37 -34.33
CA GLY A 157 -6.82 -1.12 -35.74
C GLY A 157 -8.19 -1.65 -36.16
N GLU A 158 -8.61 -2.80 -35.63
CA GLU A 158 -9.92 -3.40 -35.94
C GLU A 158 -11.08 -2.61 -35.32
N HIS A 159 -10.84 -2.00 -34.16
CA HIS A 159 -11.83 -1.16 -33.49
C HIS A 159 -11.79 0.30 -33.96
N THR A 160 -11.28 0.61 -35.15
CA THR A 160 -11.25 1.99 -35.68
C THR A 160 -12.64 2.62 -35.84
N LYS A 161 -13.69 1.81 -35.97
CA LYS A 161 -15.09 2.26 -36.10
C LYS A 161 -15.92 2.13 -34.81
N THR A 162 -15.35 1.56 -33.73
CA THR A 162 -16.07 1.24 -32.50
C THR A 162 -15.24 1.67 -31.28
N SER A 163 -15.88 2.09 -30.18
CA SER A 163 -15.15 2.37 -28.94
C SER A 163 -14.57 1.10 -28.32
N MET A 164 -13.29 1.12 -27.97
CA MET A 164 -12.59 0.03 -27.25
C MET A 164 -12.22 0.46 -25.84
N ASP A 165 -12.39 -0.45 -24.86
CA ASP A 165 -11.92 -0.22 -23.50
C ASP A 165 -10.40 -0.49 -23.40
N VAL A 166 -9.63 0.58 -23.58
CA VAL A 166 -8.17 0.56 -23.51
C VAL A 166 -7.68 0.15 -22.12
N TYR A 167 -8.44 0.38 -21.06
CA TYR A 167 -8.03 0.05 -19.69
C TYR A 167 -7.88 -1.47 -19.53
N ILE A 168 -8.90 -2.24 -19.94
CA ILE A 168 -8.84 -3.71 -19.86
C ILE A 168 -7.80 -4.27 -20.84
N SER A 169 -7.75 -3.75 -22.06
CA SER A 169 -6.85 -4.26 -23.09
C SER A 169 -5.37 -4.05 -22.74
N LEU A 170 -5.02 -2.92 -22.11
CA LEU A 170 -3.66 -2.71 -21.59
C LEU A 170 -3.32 -3.64 -20.43
N HIS A 171 -4.28 -3.92 -19.54
CA HIS A 171 -4.08 -4.90 -18.46
C HIS A 171 -3.87 -6.31 -19.01
N ALA A 172 -4.66 -6.71 -20.01
CA ALA A 172 -4.50 -7.98 -20.72
C ALA A 172 -3.11 -8.08 -21.38
N TYR A 173 -2.71 -7.04 -22.13
CA TYR A 173 -1.39 -6.97 -22.74
C TYR A 173 -0.25 -7.10 -21.72
N ALA A 174 -0.31 -6.33 -20.63
CA ALA A 174 0.71 -6.35 -19.59
C ALA A 174 0.79 -7.72 -18.89
N CYS A 175 -0.37 -8.31 -18.58
CA CYS A 175 -0.45 -9.63 -17.96
C CYS A 175 0.18 -10.70 -18.86
N ASP A 176 -0.20 -10.76 -20.14
CA ASP A 176 0.32 -11.72 -21.11
C ASP A 176 1.83 -11.57 -21.35
N CYS A 177 2.36 -10.35 -21.30
CA CYS A 177 3.81 -10.11 -21.39
C CYS A 177 4.55 -10.69 -20.18
N ILE A 178 4.06 -10.44 -18.97
CA ILE A 178 4.69 -10.90 -17.74
C ILE A 178 4.58 -12.43 -17.62
N THR A 179 3.41 -13.00 -17.91
CA THR A 179 3.20 -14.45 -17.80
C THR A 179 3.96 -15.20 -18.88
N HIS A 180 4.12 -14.63 -20.09
CA HIS A 180 5.05 -15.19 -21.08
C HIS A 180 6.48 -15.20 -20.57
N HIS A 181 6.97 -14.06 -20.07
CA HIS A 181 8.34 -13.94 -19.58
C HIS A 181 8.66 -14.96 -18.47
N LEU A 182 7.69 -15.22 -17.58
CA LEU A 182 7.90 -16.07 -16.41
C LEU A 182 7.56 -17.55 -16.62
N PHE A 183 6.54 -17.84 -17.44
CA PHE A 183 5.91 -19.17 -17.49
C PHE A 183 5.84 -19.77 -18.90
N HIS A 184 6.47 -19.17 -19.90
CA HIS A 184 6.49 -19.73 -21.26
C HIS A 184 6.88 -21.22 -21.26
N PRO A 185 6.12 -22.10 -21.97
CA PRO A 185 5.03 -21.79 -22.91
C PRO A 185 3.63 -21.63 -22.30
N TYR A 186 3.47 -21.81 -20.99
CA TYR A 186 2.17 -21.85 -20.29
C TYR A 186 1.70 -20.49 -19.74
N GLY A 187 2.08 -19.40 -20.41
CA GLY A 187 1.61 -18.05 -20.06
C GLY A 187 0.13 -17.83 -20.42
N THR A 188 -0.45 -16.73 -19.94
CA THR A 188 -1.80 -16.31 -20.32
C THR A 188 -1.82 -15.76 -21.75
N ASN A 189 -2.99 -15.79 -22.37
CA ASN A 189 -3.27 -15.16 -23.66
C ASN A 189 -4.61 -14.42 -23.63
N SER A 190 -4.73 -13.50 -22.69
CA SER A 190 -5.90 -12.65 -22.42
C SER A 190 -6.28 -11.76 -23.60
N LEU A 191 -5.33 -11.42 -24.49
CA LEU A 191 -5.66 -10.68 -25.71
C LEU A 191 -6.50 -11.50 -26.69
N GLN A 192 -6.28 -12.80 -26.79
CA GLN A 192 -6.92 -13.63 -27.83
C GLN A 192 -7.95 -14.61 -27.28
N LYS A 193 -7.77 -15.09 -26.04
CA LYS A 193 -8.64 -16.07 -25.40
C LYS A 193 -9.63 -15.37 -24.49
N LYS A 194 -10.91 -15.67 -24.70
CA LYS A 194 -11.99 -15.07 -23.91
C LYS A 194 -11.92 -15.50 -22.45
N GLU A 195 -11.54 -16.73 -22.17
CA GLU A 195 -11.46 -17.26 -20.80
C GLU A 195 -10.41 -16.51 -19.96
N ASP A 196 -9.25 -16.22 -20.57
CA ASP A 196 -8.19 -15.44 -19.93
C ASP A 196 -8.58 -13.96 -19.80
N LEU A 197 -9.33 -13.42 -20.77
CA LEU A 197 -9.87 -12.07 -20.71
C LEU A 197 -10.90 -11.90 -19.58
N ASP A 198 -11.79 -12.87 -19.41
CA ASP A 198 -12.80 -12.87 -18.35
C ASP A 198 -12.14 -12.91 -16.96
N MET A 199 -11.02 -13.65 -16.81
CA MET A 199 -10.17 -13.59 -15.61
C MET A 199 -9.65 -12.17 -15.37
N MET A 200 -9.16 -11.49 -16.41
CA MET A 200 -8.66 -10.13 -16.29
C MET A 200 -9.75 -9.12 -15.90
N HIS A 201 -10.97 -9.29 -16.40
CA HIS A 201 -12.12 -8.48 -15.97
C HIS A 201 -12.41 -8.64 -14.48
N GLN A 202 -12.34 -9.88 -13.96
CA GLN A 202 -12.54 -10.14 -12.53
C GLN A 202 -11.43 -9.49 -11.68
N VAL A 203 -10.17 -9.59 -12.11
CA VAL A 203 -9.03 -9.03 -11.36
C VAL A 203 -9.05 -7.49 -11.34
N THR A 204 -9.44 -6.87 -12.45
CA THR A 204 -9.42 -5.41 -12.61
C THR A 204 -10.65 -4.71 -12.01
N SER A 205 -11.78 -5.41 -11.96
CA SER A 205 -13.05 -4.87 -11.43
C SER A 205 -13.29 -5.24 -9.96
N ASP A 206 -12.36 -5.95 -9.33
CA ASP A 206 -12.50 -6.39 -7.94
C ASP A 206 -12.44 -5.21 -6.95
N ASP A 207 -13.59 -4.87 -6.37
CA ASP A 207 -13.71 -3.84 -5.34
C ASP A 207 -13.54 -4.41 -3.91
N SER A 208 -12.92 -5.60 -3.79
CA SER A 208 -12.76 -6.29 -2.49
C SER A 208 -11.93 -5.51 -1.48
N LEU A 209 -11.19 -4.48 -1.88
CA LEU A 209 -10.49 -3.62 -0.93
C LEU A 209 -11.46 -2.91 0.00
N ARG A 210 -12.59 -2.42 -0.50
CA ARG A 210 -13.60 -1.77 0.36
C ARG A 210 -14.24 -2.76 1.32
N SER A 211 -14.56 -3.96 0.86
CA SER A 211 -15.09 -5.02 1.72
C SER A 211 -14.08 -5.50 2.77
N LYS A 212 -12.78 -5.51 2.45
CA LYS A 212 -11.69 -5.83 3.38
C LYS A 212 -11.38 -4.68 4.35
N LEU A 213 -11.61 -3.43 3.95
CA LEU A 213 -11.42 -2.24 4.79
C LEU A 213 -12.42 -2.19 5.95
N ILE A 214 -13.65 -2.67 5.76
CA ILE A 214 -14.70 -2.65 6.80
C ILE A 214 -14.27 -3.46 8.04
N PRO A 215 -13.89 -4.75 7.96
CA PRO A 215 -13.34 -5.49 9.10
C PRO A 215 -12.10 -4.83 9.70
N SER A 216 -11.18 -4.31 8.87
CA SER A 216 -9.96 -3.67 9.37
C SER A 216 -10.26 -2.39 10.16
N CYS A 217 -11.28 -1.62 9.76
CA CYS A 217 -11.71 -0.44 10.50
C CYS A 217 -12.40 -0.84 11.81
N LEU A 218 -13.26 -1.87 11.78
CA LEU A 218 -13.98 -2.38 12.95
C LEU A 218 -13.03 -3.01 13.98
N SER A 219 -12.10 -3.88 13.58
CA SER A 219 -11.09 -4.48 14.47
C SER A 219 -10.15 -3.45 15.10
N ALA A 220 -10.01 -2.28 14.48
CA ALA A 220 -9.17 -1.21 15.00
C ALA A 220 -9.95 -0.10 15.72
N VAL A 221 -11.28 -0.20 15.80
CA VAL A 221 -12.16 0.51 16.76
C VAL A 221 -12.38 -0.38 17.98
N MET A 222 -12.56 -1.68 17.76
CA MET A 222 -12.66 -2.74 18.76
C MET A 222 -11.27 -3.20 19.19
N LEU A 223 -10.49 -2.34 19.85
CA LEU A 223 -9.33 -2.80 20.63
C LEU A 223 -9.80 -3.59 21.87
N THR A 224 -10.49 -4.70 21.63
CA THR A 224 -10.54 -5.89 22.48
C THR A 224 -10.75 -7.09 21.58
N ASP A 225 -9.69 -7.88 21.57
CA ASP A 225 -9.72 -9.33 21.57
C ASP A 225 -9.34 -10.08 20.30
N GLN A 226 -8.37 -10.94 20.56
CA GLN A 226 -7.91 -12.03 19.75
C GLN A 226 -8.94 -13.15 19.92
N ALA A 227 -9.31 -13.80 18.82
CA ALA A 227 -10.26 -14.92 18.75
C ALA A 227 -11.75 -14.55 18.81
N ALA A 228 -12.34 -14.32 17.63
CA ALA A 228 -13.67 -14.84 17.37
C ALA A 228 -13.84 -15.14 15.88
N SER A 229 -14.08 -16.42 15.64
CA SER A 229 -14.51 -17.03 14.40
C SER A 229 -15.93 -16.57 14.03
N SER A 230 -16.22 -16.70 12.74
CA SER A 230 -17.55 -16.89 12.14
C SER A 230 -18.42 -15.66 11.86
N SER A 231 -18.68 -15.54 10.54
CA SER A 231 -19.91 -15.06 9.92
C SER A 231 -20.27 -13.59 10.13
N THR A 232 -20.31 -12.83 9.03
CA THR A 232 -21.55 -12.15 8.60
C THR A 232 -21.38 -11.69 7.14
N THR A 233 -22.21 -12.28 6.28
CA THR A 233 -22.51 -11.87 4.91
C THR A 233 -23.39 -10.61 4.94
N ILE A 234 -23.44 -9.90 3.80
CA ILE A 234 -24.39 -8.85 3.39
C ILE A 234 -23.89 -7.41 3.62
N LEU A 235 -23.41 -6.79 2.53
CA LEU A 235 -24.11 -5.67 1.86
C LEU A 235 -23.41 -5.40 0.51
N SER A 236 -24.06 -5.84 -0.56
CA SER A 236 -23.73 -5.52 -1.93
C SER A 236 -24.31 -4.15 -2.31
N SER A 237 -23.73 -3.56 -3.35
CA SER A 237 -24.15 -2.35 -4.06
C SER A 237 -23.69 -1.04 -3.42
N ILE A 238 -22.60 -0.50 -3.95
CA ILE A 238 -22.48 0.90 -4.40
C ILE A 238 -21.36 0.90 -5.45
N ASN A 239 -21.77 1.04 -6.71
CA ASN A 239 -20.93 1.24 -7.87
C ASN A 239 -20.40 2.69 -7.85
N THR A 240 -19.09 2.92 -7.80
CA THR A 240 -18.46 4.06 -8.49
C THR A 240 -16.94 3.83 -8.63
N SER A 241 -16.50 3.71 -9.88
CA SER A 241 -15.09 3.66 -10.28
C SER A 241 -14.34 4.94 -9.89
N ARG A 242 -13.32 4.82 -9.03
CA ARG A 242 -12.22 5.80 -8.89
C ARG A 242 -10.92 5.09 -8.53
N SER A 243 -9.93 5.20 -9.41
CA SER A 243 -8.60 4.62 -9.27
C SER A 243 -7.88 5.10 -8.00
N PHE A 244 -7.48 4.16 -7.15
CA PHE A 244 -6.74 4.41 -5.91
C PHE A 244 -5.22 4.32 -6.15
N TRP A 245 -4.49 5.36 -5.77
CA TRP A 245 -3.03 5.34 -5.63
C TRP A 245 -2.66 5.32 -4.15
N ILE A 246 -1.96 4.28 -3.71
CA ILE A 246 -1.56 4.06 -2.31
C ILE A 246 -0.16 4.65 -2.06
N PHE A 247 -0.06 5.63 -1.16
CA PHE A 247 1.20 6.01 -0.53
C PHE A 247 1.40 5.20 0.77
N PHE A 248 2.55 4.55 0.89
CA PHE A 248 2.81 3.51 1.89
C PHE A 248 3.10 4.06 3.29
N LEU A 249 2.38 3.52 4.29
CA LEU A 249 2.57 3.81 5.72
C LEU A 249 3.68 2.96 6.33
N ILE A 250 4.62 3.63 7.00
CA ILE A 250 5.61 3.02 7.88
C ILE A 250 5.19 3.27 9.34
N ARG A 251 5.25 2.22 10.18
CA ARG A 251 5.06 2.32 11.62
C ARG A 251 6.37 2.81 12.25
N ALA A 252 6.35 3.96 12.94
CA ALA A 252 7.51 4.42 13.70
C ALA A 252 7.77 3.50 14.92
N PRO A 253 8.96 2.91 15.08
CA PRO A 253 9.32 2.17 16.29
C PRO A 253 9.58 3.11 17.48
N HIS A 254 9.43 2.58 18.69
CA HIS A 254 9.28 3.29 19.96
C HIS A 254 10.56 3.91 20.57
N LEU A 255 11.61 4.15 19.79
CA LEU A 255 12.90 4.64 20.30
C LEU A 255 13.49 5.69 19.35
N TRP A 256 13.33 6.96 19.71
CA TRP A 256 14.11 8.04 19.13
C TRP A 256 15.21 8.45 20.12
N PRO A 257 16.51 8.23 19.83
CA PRO A 257 17.57 8.83 20.62
C PRO A 257 17.61 10.33 20.34
N LYS A 258 17.77 11.14 21.39
CA LYS A 258 17.95 12.59 21.29
C LYS A 258 19.07 12.92 20.29
N THR A 259 18.78 13.83 19.38
CA THR A 259 19.74 14.44 18.45
C THR A 259 20.89 15.09 19.22
N SER A 260 22.14 14.70 18.93
CA SER A 260 23.30 15.54 19.18
C SER A 260 23.75 16.15 17.85
N SER A 261 23.94 17.45 17.87
CA SER A 261 24.36 18.28 16.74
C SER A 261 25.82 18.00 16.38
N SER A 262 26.06 17.45 15.19
CA SER A 262 27.28 17.74 14.45
C SER A 262 27.05 17.43 12.97
N ALA A 263 27.01 18.47 12.15
CA ALA A 263 27.01 18.33 10.70
C ALA A 263 28.41 17.84 10.26
N PRO A 264 28.53 16.78 9.44
CA PRO A 264 29.82 16.40 8.87
C PRO A 264 30.20 17.39 7.74
N PRO A 265 31.51 17.67 7.54
CA PRO A 265 31.96 18.67 6.58
C PRO A 265 31.72 18.20 5.13
N ARG A 266 31.30 19.14 4.27
CA ARG A 266 31.17 18.95 2.82
C ARG A 266 32.52 18.51 2.23
N ARG A 267 32.60 17.31 1.65
CA ARG A 267 33.69 16.94 0.76
C ARG A 267 33.46 17.55 -0.62
N SER A 268 34.42 18.37 -1.06
CA SER A 268 34.55 18.88 -2.42
C SER A 268 34.80 17.74 -3.41
N ILE A 269 34.01 17.69 -4.48
CA ILE A 269 34.19 16.76 -5.60
C ILE A 269 35.25 17.37 -6.55
N PRO A 270 36.35 16.67 -6.90
CA PRO A 270 37.30 17.19 -7.88
C PRO A 270 36.72 17.05 -9.30
N HIS A 271 36.76 18.14 -10.07
CA HIS A 271 36.56 18.13 -11.52
C HIS A 271 37.67 17.30 -12.18
N ARG A 272 37.31 16.22 -12.87
CA ARG A 272 38.21 15.49 -13.77
C ARG A 272 38.02 16.04 -15.18
N SER A 273 39.02 16.76 -15.67
CA SER A 273 39.15 17.18 -17.07
C SER A 273 39.28 15.95 -17.97
N LEU A 274 38.51 15.94 -19.05
CA LEU A 274 38.65 14.99 -20.15
C LEU A 274 39.86 15.41 -20.99
N SER A 275 40.80 14.47 -21.15
CA SER A 275 41.80 14.40 -22.21
C SER A 275 41.82 12.97 -22.70
#